data_AF-A0A7S4BH53-F1
#
_entry.id   AF-A0A7S4BH53-F1
#
_cell.length_a   1.000
_cell.length_b   1.000
_cell.length_c   1.000
_cell.angle_alpha   90.00
_cell.angle_beta   90.00
_cell.angle_gamma   90.00
#
_symmetry.space_group_name_H-M   'P 1'
#
loop_
_entity.id
_entity.type
_entity.pdbx_description
1 polymer ?
#
loop_
_entity_poly.entity_id
_entity_poly.type
_entity_poly.pdbx_seq_one_letter_code
_entity_poly.pdbx_strand_id
1 'polypeptide(L)'
;MCVAKGVDFAVMPCCHRDLKTQGQMKIVAKYLGTSPHTAIDVARVGAITSGGFDCRWRSIPANITPENRILVGLAKHKLTSLAMRAECETNSDRKLSHIYAKIHGFQVDPYKDKASGPLLASSTARLLQQPVAVAE
;
A
#
# COMPACT_ATOMS: atom_id res chain seq x y z
N MET A 1 4.95 10.72 11.82
CA MET A 1 4.89 9.25 11.60
C MET A 1 3.93 8.93 10.47
N CYS A 2 4.23 7.97 9.58
CA CYS A 2 3.37 7.61 8.44
C CYS A 2 1.94 7.22 8.87
N VAL A 3 1.84 6.45 9.96
CA VAL A 3 0.57 6.05 10.58
C VAL A 3 -0.29 7.27 10.93
N ALA A 4 0.29 8.30 11.56
CA ALA A 4 -0.43 9.52 11.94
C ALA A 4 -0.87 10.37 10.74
N LYS A 5 -0.20 10.23 9.60
CA LYS A 5 -0.54 10.95 8.36
C LYS A 5 -1.52 10.19 7.47
N GLY A 6 -1.90 8.95 7.82
CA GLY A 6 -2.83 8.15 7.02
C GLY A 6 -2.31 7.86 5.61
N VAL A 7 -0.99 7.75 5.43
CA VAL A 7 -0.37 7.45 4.13
C VAL A 7 -0.01 5.97 4.05
N ASP A 8 0.07 5.46 2.83
CA ASP A 8 0.59 4.12 2.59
C ASP A 8 2.03 4.01 3.05
N PHE A 9 2.39 2.85 3.61
CA PHE A 9 3.74 2.59 4.06
C PHE A 9 4.11 1.12 3.90
N ALA A 10 5.40 0.87 3.74
CA ALA A 10 5.99 -0.46 3.81
C ALA A 10 7.08 -0.45 4.88
N VAL A 11 7.09 -1.47 5.73
CA VAL A 11 8.12 -1.67 6.75
C VAL A 11 8.67 -3.08 6.59
N MET A 12 9.99 -3.21 6.61
CA MET A 12 10.69 -4.48 6.71
C MET A 12 11.30 -4.59 8.11
N PRO A 13 10.72 -5.37 9.03
CA PRO A 13 11.35 -5.73 10.29
C PRO A 13 12.67 -6.48 10.03
N CYS A 14 13.81 -5.83 10.21
CA CYS A 14 15.10 -6.53 10.32
C CYS A 14 15.43 -6.87 11.78
N CYS A 15 14.92 -6.05 12.70
CA CYS A 15 14.92 -6.13 14.16
C CYS A 15 13.72 -6.84 14.80
N HIS A 16 13.65 -8.19 14.94
CA HIS A 16 12.57 -8.85 15.72
C HIS A 16 12.79 -8.77 17.24
N ARG A 17 13.19 -7.58 17.73
CA ARG A 17 13.33 -7.34 19.16
C ARG A 17 11.96 -7.11 19.79
N ASP A 18 11.67 -7.88 20.82
CA ASP A 18 10.49 -7.68 21.65
C ASP A 18 10.71 -6.49 22.59
N LEU A 19 10.39 -5.28 22.10
CA LEU A 19 10.59 -4.03 22.85
C LEU A 19 9.43 -3.71 23.80
N LYS A 20 8.22 -4.15 23.47
CA LYS A 20 6.99 -3.73 24.17
C LYS A 20 6.47 -4.76 25.16
N THR A 21 6.72 -6.04 24.90
CA THR A 21 6.13 -7.12 25.70
C THR A 21 7.14 -7.87 26.54
N GLN A 22 8.36 -7.34 26.71
CA GLN A 22 9.37 -7.82 27.67
C GLN A 22 9.63 -9.34 27.64
N GLY A 23 9.57 -9.97 26.47
CA GLY A 23 9.83 -11.40 26.28
C GLY A 23 8.59 -12.30 26.26
N GLN A 24 7.38 -11.74 26.47
CA GLN A 24 6.13 -12.50 26.44
C GLN A 24 5.88 -13.14 25.06
N MET A 25 6.43 -12.59 23.97
CA MET A 25 6.29 -13.19 22.64
C MET A 25 6.92 -14.57 22.53
N LYS A 26 7.91 -14.92 23.36
CA LYS A 26 8.46 -16.29 23.39
C LYS A 26 7.44 -17.29 23.92
N ILE A 27 6.65 -16.89 24.92
CA ILE A 27 5.61 -17.73 25.52
C ILE A 27 4.48 -17.91 24.51
N VAL A 28 4.03 -16.81 23.89
CA VAL A 28 3.00 -16.84 22.84
C VAL A 28 3.42 -17.74 21.68
N ALA A 29 4.66 -17.60 21.20
CA ALA A 29 5.19 -18.43 20.12
C ALA A 29 5.20 -19.93 20.48
N LYS A 30 5.55 -20.27 21.72
CA LYS A 30 5.51 -21.65 22.21
C LYS A 30 4.08 -22.22 22.20
N TYR A 31 3.10 -21.44 22.65
CA TYR A 31 1.69 -21.85 22.64
C TYR A 31 1.12 -21.99 21.22
N LEU A 32 1.53 -21.12 20.30
CA LEU A 32 1.10 -21.14 18.91
C LEU A 32 1.86 -22.16 18.05
N GLY A 33 2.93 -22.77 18.58
CA GLY A 33 3.79 -23.68 17.82
C GLY A 33 4.55 -22.98 16.68
N THR A 34 4.81 -21.67 16.80
CA THR A 34 5.47 -20.86 15.77
C THR A 34 6.82 -20.32 16.26
N SER A 35 7.61 -19.70 15.36
CA SER A 35 8.80 -18.96 15.79
C SER A 35 8.43 -17.67 16.53
N PRO A 36 9.25 -17.19 17.49
CA PRO A 36 9.07 -15.89 18.13
C PRO A 36 9.01 -14.73 17.14
N HIS A 37 9.77 -14.81 16.04
CA HIS A 37 9.79 -13.79 14.99
C HIS A 37 8.44 -13.69 14.28
N THR A 38 7.82 -14.84 13.99
CA THR A 38 6.48 -14.90 13.40
C THR A 38 5.43 -14.30 14.35
N ALA A 39 5.51 -14.62 15.65
CA ALA A 39 4.59 -14.05 16.64
C ALA A 39 4.71 -12.51 16.73
N ILE A 40 5.94 -11.99 16.70
CA ILE A 40 6.20 -10.53 16.69
C ILE A 40 5.63 -9.88 15.42
N ASP A 41 5.80 -10.50 14.25
CA ASP A 41 5.26 -9.98 13.00
C ASP A 41 3.73 -9.99 13.00
N VAL A 42 3.10 -11.05 13.51
CA VAL A 42 1.64 -11.11 13.71
C VAL A 42 1.16 -9.98 14.64
N ALA A 43 1.87 -9.73 15.75
CA ALA A 43 1.53 -8.64 16.65
C ALA A 43 1.62 -7.27 15.96
N ARG A 44 2.62 -7.07 15.09
CA ARG A 44 2.76 -5.83 14.27
C ARG A 44 1.63 -5.70 13.27
N VAL A 45 1.25 -6.78 12.60
CA VAL A 45 0.09 -6.81 11.69
C VAL A 45 -1.18 -6.42 12.44
N GLY A 46 -1.39 -6.97 13.63
CA GLY A 46 -2.51 -6.61 14.50
C GLY A 46 -2.51 -5.12 14.85
N ALA A 47 -1.35 -4.56 15.22
CA ALA A 47 -1.23 -3.13 15.52
C ALA A 47 -1.56 -2.25 14.30
N ILE A 48 -1.04 -2.57 13.11
CA ILE A 48 -1.33 -1.84 11.86
C ILE A 48 -2.83 -1.90 11.54
N THR A 49 -3.42 -3.09 11.64
CA THR A 49 -4.84 -3.31 11.33
C THR A 49 -5.75 -2.57 12.31
N SER A 50 -5.42 -2.58 13.61
CA SER A 50 -6.13 -1.82 14.64
C SER A 50 -6.06 -0.30 14.42
N GLY A 51 -5.00 0.17 13.74
CA GLY A 51 -4.86 1.56 13.29
C GLY A 51 -5.72 1.95 12.08
N GLY A 52 -6.55 1.03 11.57
CA GLY A 52 -7.47 1.29 10.44
C GLY A 52 -6.85 1.10 9.04
N PHE A 53 -5.66 0.51 8.95
CA PHE A 53 -4.99 0.21 7.68
C PHE A 53 -5.34 -1.20 7.19
N ASP A 54 -5.38 -1.40 5.87
CA ASP A 54 -5.36 -2.73 5.26
C ASP A 54 -3.90 -3.23 5.24
N CYS A 55 -3.60 -4.24 6.06
CA CYS A 55 -2.24 -4.75 6.21
C CYS A 55 -2.02 -5.97 5.32
N ARG A 56 -1.02 -5.90 4.44
CA ARG A 56 -0.59 -7.02 3.60
C ARG A 56 0.76 -7.54 4.03
N TRP A 57 0.84 -8.86 4.14
CA TRP A 57 2.05 -9.59 4.47
C TRP A 57 2.69 -10.13 3.19
N ARG A 58 3.98 -9.85 2.97
CA ARG A 58 4.77 -10.53 1.93
C ARG A 58 6.04 -11.13 2.52
N SER A 59 6.30 -12.39 2.20
CA SER A 59 7.55 -13.06 2.56
C SER A 59 8.57 -12.84 1.45
N ILE A 60 9.82 -12.59 1.84
CA ILE A 60 10.94 -12.57 0.91
C ILE A 60 11.42 -14.03 0.74
N PRO A 61 11.87 -14.43 -0.46
CA PRO A 61 12.48 -15.74 -0.65
C PRO A 61 13.57 -16.05 0.38
N ALA A 62 13.54 -17.26 0.94
CA ALA A 62 14.38 -17.63 2.07
C ALA A 62 15.89 -17.63 1.75
N ASN A 63 16.24 -17.80 0.47
CA ASN A 63 17.61 -17.71 -0.03
C ASN A 63 18.18 -16.27 0.00
N ILE A 64 17.32 -15.25 0.07
CA ILE A 64 17.73 -13.85 0.19
C ILE A 64 17.75 -13.47 1.68
N THR A 65 16.63 -13.67 2.37
CA THR A 65 16.51 -13.40 3.81
C THR A 65 15.48 -14.36 4.42
N PRO A 66 15.87 -15.33 5.26
CA PRO A 66 14.98 -16.38 5.74
C PRO A 66 13.87 -15.86 6.65
N GLU A 67 14.11 -14.75 7.35
CA GLU A 67 13.20 -14.25 8.39
C GLU A 67 12.59 -12.88 8.06
N ASN A 68 13.14 -12.14 7.09
CA ASN A 68 12.63 -10.82 6.77
C ASN A 68 11.35 -10.91 5.96
N ARG A 69 10.37 -10.15 6.41
CA ARG A 69 9.06 -10.03 5.78
C ARG A 69 8.77 -8.55 5.55
N ILE A 70 8.00 -8.26 4.53
CA ILE A 70 7.55 -6.91 4.22
C ILE A 70 6.11 -6.78 4.70
N LEU A 71 5.89 -5.85 5.62
CA LEU A 71 4.58 -5.46 6.10
C LEU A 71 4.15 -4.19 5.36
N VAL A 72 3.09 -4.27 4.58
CA VAL A 72 2.56 -3.14 3.82
C VAL A 72 1.27 -2.68 4.49
N GLY A 73 1.26 -1.46 5.03
CA GLY A 73 0.05 -0.81 5.53
C GLY A 73 -0.51 0.09 4.45
N LEU A 74 -1.63 -0.31 3.85
CA LEU A 74 -2.37 0.50 2.90
C LEU A 74 -3.41 1.30 3.68
N ALA A 75 -3.39 2.62 3.53
CA ALA A 75 -4.46 3.43 4.07
C ALA A 75 -5.76 3.00 3.39
N LYS A 76 -6.81 2.69 4.15
CA LYS A 76 -8.14 2.56 3.56
C LYS A 76 -8.47 3.90 2.95
N HIS A 77 -8.36 3.99 1.63
CA HIS A 77 -8.59 5.23 0.90
C HIS A 77 -9.98 5.74 1.29
N LYS A 78 -10.03 6.86 2.01
CA LYS A 78 -11.25 7.68 2.00
C LYS A 78 -11.46 8.06 0.53
N LEU A 79 -12.66 7.91 0.00
CA LEU A 79 -12.98 8.30 -1.39
C LEU A 79 -12.45 9.69 -1.75
N THR A 80 -12.44 10.59 -0.76
CA THR A 80 -11.86 11.94 -0.84
C THR A 80 -10.36 11.96 -1.15
N SER A 81 -9.57 11.03 -0.61
CA SER A 81 -8.12 10.95 -0.86
C SER A 81 -7.78 10.45 -2.27
N LEU A 82 -8.61 9.55 -2.83
CA LEU A 82 -8.47 9.11 -4.23
C LEU A 82 -8.84 10.25 -5.19
N ALA A 83 -9.90 10.99 -4.89
CA ALA A 83 -10.30 12.16 -5.65
C ALA A 83 -9.22 13.25 -5.63
N MET A 84 -8.66 13.56 -4.45
CA MET A 84 -7.56 14.53 -4.33
C MET A 84 -6.31 14.08 -5.08
N ARG A 85 -5.98 12.79 -5.07
CA ARG A 85 -4.83 12.26 -5.81
C ARG A 85 -5.04 12.37 -7.32
N ALA A 86 -6.22 12.01 -7.82
CA ALA A 86 -6.56 12.15 -9.23
C ALA A 86 -6.52 13.63 -9.68
N GLU A 87 -6.98 14.55 -8.82
CA GLU A 87 -6.89 15.99 -9.07
C GLU A 87 -5.44 16.49 -9.09
N CYS A 88 -4.61 16.05 -8.14
CA CYS A 88 -3.18 16.36 -8.11
C CYS A 88 -2.44 15.84 -9.35
N GLU A 89 -2.72 14.61 -9.78
CA GLU A 89 -2.16 14.00 -11.00
C GLU A 89 -2.57 14.81 -12.23
N THR A 90 -3.86 15.13 -12.38
CA THR A 90 -4.38 15.96 -13.48
C THR A 90 -3.72 17.35 -13.50
N ASN A 91 -3.56 17.98 -12.34
CA ASN A 91 -2.91 19.29 -12.22
C ASN A 91 -1.41 19.23 -12.52
N SER A 92 -0.73 18.14 -12.17
CA SER A 92 0.67 17.90 -12.49
C SER A 92 0.84 17.73 -14.00
N ASP A 93 0.04 16.87 -14.62
CA ASP A 93 0.06 16.60 -16.06
C ASP A 93 -0.19 17.89 -16.87
N ARG A 94 -1.16 18.71 -16.46
CA ARG A 94 -1.44 20.01 -17.09
C ARG A 94 -0.26 20.98 -17.00
N LYS A 95 0.48 20.97 -15.90
CA LYS A 95 1.68 21.81 -15.75
C LYS A 95 2.80 21.33 -16.66
N LEU A 96 3.01 20.01 -16.71
CA LEU A 96 4.02 19.39 -17.57
C LEU A 96 3.72 19.62 -19.05
N SER A 97 2.46 19.46 -19.47
CA SER A 97 2.03 19.72 -20.85
C SER A 97 2.28 21.16 -21.26
N HIS A 98 1.94 22.12 -20.40
CA HIS A 98 2.16 23.54 -20.65
C HIS A 98 3.64 23.88 -20.78
N ILE A 99 4.48 23.35 -19.88
CA ILE A 99 5.94 23.54 -19.93
C ILE A 99 6.51 22.94 -21.22
N TYR A 100 6.09 21.72 -21.57
CA TYR A 100 6.51 21.05 -22.80
C TYR A 100 6.13 21.87 -24.05
N ALA A 101 4.88 22.34 -24.12
CA ALA A 101 4.39 23.16 -25.22
C ALA A 101 5.23 24.43 -25.40
N LYS A 102 5.59 25.07 -24.29
CA LYS A 102 6.41 26.28 -24.26
C LYS A 102 7.85 26.04 -24.71
N ILE A 103 8.48 24.93 -24.28
CA ILE A 103 9.86 24.58 -24.68
C ILE A 103 9.94 24.29 -26.17
N HIS A 104 8.94 23.62 -26.73
CA HIS A 104 8.93 23.21 -28.14
C HIS A 104 8.27 24.23 -29.09
N GLY A 105 7.87 25.40 -28.59
CA GLY A 105 7.33 26.49 -29.42
C GLY A 105 5.96 26.20 -30.02
N PHE A 106 5.17 25.29 -29.43
CA PHE A 106 3.81 25.02 -29.90
C PHE A 106 2.90 26.21 -29.57
N GLN A 107 2.15 26.71 -30.56
CA GLN A 107 1.18 27.80 -30.35
C GLN A 107 -0.02 27.38 -29.50
N VAL A 108 -0.37 26.10 -29.53
CA VAL A 108 -1.43 25.49 -28.73
C VAL A 108 -0.84 24.23 -28.10
N ASP A 109 -1.08 24.03 -26.80
CA ASP A 109 -0.62 22.83 -26.09
C ASP A 109 -1.30 21.58 -26.70
N PRO A 110 -0.54 20.71 -27.39
CA PRO A 110 -1.11 19.56 -28.10
C PRO A 110 -1.59 18.44 -27.16
N TYR A 111 -1.35 18.56 -25.86
CA TYR A 111 -1.75 17.60 -24.83
C TYR A 111 -2.85 18.11 -23.90
N LYS A 112 -3.35 19.35 -24.11
CA LYS A 112 -4.35 20.01 -23.25
C LYS A 112 -5.67 19.23 -23.11
N ASP A 113 -6.12 18.58 -24.19
CA ASP A 113 -7.40 17.86 -24.24
C ASP A 113 -7.22 16.33 -24.23
N LYS A 114 -5.98 15.85 -24.25
CA LYS A 114 -5.67 14.44 -24.05
C LYS A 114 -5.61 14.21 -22.55
N ALA A 115 -6.78 14.29 -21.90
CA ALA A 115 -6.95 13.69 -20.58
C ALA A 115 -6.34 12.30 -20.66
N SER A 116 -5.36 12.03 -19.80
CA SER A 116 -4.71 10.75 -19.68
C SER A 116 -5.80 9.69 -19.62
N GLY A 117 -5.97 8.98 -20.74
CA GLY A 117 -6.93 7.88 -20.84
C GLY A 117 -6.66 6.90 -19.70
N PRO A 118 -7.70 6.19 -19.22
CA PRO A 118 -7.63 5.50 -17.96
C PRO A 118 -6.70 4.29 -18.04
N LEU A 119 -5.41 4.48 -17.78
CA LEU A 119 -4.46 3.38 -17.61
C LEU A 119 -4.59 2.68 -16.23
N LEU A 120 -5.61 3.03 -15.45
CA LEU A 120 -5.95 2.37 -14.17
C LEU A 120 -7.40 1.88 -14.07
N ALA A 121 -8.26 2.08 -15.08
CA ALA A 121 -9.62 1.50 -15.04
C ALA A 121 -9.67 0.01 -15.39
N SER A 122 -8.61 -0.57 -15.97
CA SER A 122 -8.65 -1.97 -16.43
C SER A 122 -8.45 -3.02 -15.33
N SER A 123 -7.92 -2.66 -14.16
CA SER A 123 -7.71 -3.61 -13.05
C SER A 123 -8.81 -3.55 -11.99
N THR A 124 -9.45 -2.41 -11.77
CA THR A 124 -10.52 -2.24 -10.78
C THR A 124 -11.92 -2.51 -11.34
N ALA A 125 -12.17 -2.26 -12.63
CA ALA A 125 -13.47 -2.56 -13.24
C ALA A 125 -13.76 -4.08 -13.38
N ARG A 126 -12.73 -4.93 -13.40
CA ARG A 126 -12.91 -6.40 -13.44
C ARG A 126 -13.31 -7.04 -12.10
N LEU A 127 -13.16 -6.33 -10.98
CA LEU A 127 -13.48 -6.85 -9.65
C LEU A 127 -14.94 -6.63 -9.24
N LEU A 128 -15.70 -5.83 -9.98
CA LEU A 128 -17.12 -5.53 -9.69
C LEU A 128 -18.11 -6.25 -10.62
N GLN A 129 -17.65 -7.15 -11.50
CA GLN A 129 -18.50 -7.85 -12.49
C GLN A 129 -18.49 -9.38 -12.39
N GLN A 130 -17.94 -9.99 -11.34
CA GLN A 130 -18.12 -11.43 -11.14
C GLN A 130 -19.44 -11.70 -10.43
N PRO A 131 -20.43 -12.36 -11.06
CA PRO A 131 -21.59 -12.86 -10.34
C PRO A 131 -21.13 -13.96 -9.37
N VAL A 132 -21.52 -13.82 -8.10
CA VAL A 132 -21.40 -14.88 -7.10
C VAL A 132 -22.34 -16.00 -7.54
N ALA A 133 -21.79 -17.04 -8.17
CA ALA A 133 -22.50 -18.29 -8.35
C ALA A 133 -22.63 -18.97 -6.99
N VAL A 134 -23.84 -18.94 -6.44
CA VAL A 134 -24.27 -19.77 -5.32
C VAL A 134 -24.34 -21.20 -5.86
N ALA A 135 -23.52 -22.09 -5.32
CA ALA A 135 -23.66 -23.52 -5.52
C ALA A 135 -24.24 -24.13 -4.23
N GLU A 136 -25.49 -24.56 -4.31
CA GLU A 136 -26.05 -25.64 -3.49
C GLU A 136 -25.56 -27.00 -4.03
#